data_AF-A0A7K1LT69-F1
#
_entry.id   AF-A0A7K1LT69-F1
#
_cell.length_a   1.000
_cell.length_b   1.000
_cell.length_c   1.000
_cell.angle_alpha   90.00
_cell.angle_beta   90.00
_cell.angle_gamma   90.00
#
_symmetry.space_group_name_H-M   'P 1'
#
loop_
_entity.id
_entity.type
_entity.pdbx_description
1 polymer ?
#
loop_
_entity_poly.entity_id
_entity_poly.type
_entity_poly.pdbx_seq_one_letter_code
_entity_poly.pdbx_strand_id
1 'polypeptide(L)'
;SGGPMEAGKTKLGSHGLDLVDAMVVAADDSCSDEKVAEYERSACPTCGSCSGMFTANSMNCLTEALGLSLPGNGSTLATHADREQLFLRAGRLAVELCQRYYGEGDDSVLPRNIANFKAFENAMTLDLAMGGSTHTILHLLAAAQEAEVP
;
A
#
# COMPACT_ATOMS: atom_id res chain seq x y z
N SER A 1 -3.37 -6.58 -1.47
CA SER A 1 -1.93 -6.25 -1.33
C SER A 1 -1.30 -7.17 -0.30
N GLY A 2 0.03 -7.25 -0.26
CA GLY A 2 0.75 -8.03 0.77
C GLY A 2 0.81 -7.34 2.14
N GLY A 3 0.77 -6.01 2.16
CA GLY A 3 0.85 -5.17 3.36
C GLY A 3 2.25 -4.69 3.72
N PRO A 4 2.36 -3.59 4.48
CA PRO A 4 3.61 -3.13 5.05
C PRO A 4 4.18 -4.11 6.07
N MET A 5 5.51 -4.16 6.16
CA MET A 5 6.21 -4.75 7.28
C MET A 5 5.99 -3.95 8.57
N GLU A 6 6.25 -4.57 9.71
CA GLU A 6 6.27 -3.85 10.98
C GLU A 6 7.45 -2.87 11.03
N ALA A 7 7.27 -1.73 11.71
CA ALA A 7 8.39 -0.84 12.00
C ALA A 7 9.34 -1.48 13.02
N GLY A 8 10.65 -1.26 12.86
CA GLY A 8 11.67 -1.78 13.75
C GLY A 8 11.58 -1.18 15.14
N LYS A 9 11.11 -1.93 16.14
CA LYS A 9 11.03 -1.46 17.53
C LYS A 9 12.31 -1.81 18.28
N THR A 10 13.24 -0.85 18.38
CA THR A 10 14.51 -1.06 19.08
C THR A 10 14.80 0.06 20.07
N LYS A 11 15.81 -0.14 20.93
CA LYS A 11 16.29 0.92 21.84
C LYS A 11 17.23 1.92 21.16
N LEU A 12 17.53 1.73 19.87
CA LEU A 12 18.49 2.52 19.11
C LEU A 12 17.92 3.89 18.72
N GLY A 13 16.60 3.98 18.57
CA GLY A 13 15.88 5.22 18.30
C GLY A 13 14.79 5.48 19.33
N SER A 14 14.32 6.73 19.38
CA SER A 14 13.12 7.11 20.14
C SER A 14 11.81 6.82 19.38
N HIS A 15 11.91 6.40 18.12
CA HIS A 15 10.81 6.05 17.22
C HIS A 15 11.03 4.67 16.59
N GLY A 16 10.01 4.14 15.92
CA GLY A 16 10.16 2.90 15.15
C GLY A 16 11.08 3.13 13.96
N LEU A 17 12.09 2.29 13.80
CA LEU A 17 13.06 2.37 12.73
C LEU A 17 12.46 1.92 11.40
N ASP A 18 12.82 2.64 10.35
CA ASP A 18 12.54 2.25 8.97
C ASP A 18 13.80 2.27 8.09
N LEU A 19 13.62 2.01 6.80
CA LEU A 19 14.72 1.93 5.85
C LEU A 19 15.47 3.26 5.67
N VAL A 20 14.80 4.41 5.86
CA VAL A 20 15.44 5.72 5.75
C VAL A 20 16.39 5.92 6.93
N ASP A 21 16.02 5.52 8.14
CA ASP A 21 16.92 5.58 9.30
C ASP A 21 18.21 4.78 9.04
N ALA A 22 18.10 3.57 8.48
CA ALA A 22 19.27 2.76 8.13
C ALA A 22 20.16 3.44 7.07
N MET A 23 19.55 4.04 6.03
CA MET A 23 20.29 4.76 5.00
C MET A 23 21.00 6.01 5.55
N VAL A 24 20.34 6.76 6.42
CA VAL A 24 20.92 7.98 7.03
C VAL A 24 22.10 7.62 7.92
N VAL A 25 21.96 6.60 8.77
CA VAL A 25 23.05 6.14 9.66
C VAL A 25 24.22 5.57 8.85
N ALA A 26 23.95 4.85 7.77
CA ALA A 26 25.00 4.31 6.90
C ALA A 26 25.80 5.40 6.15
N ALA A 27 25.20 6.57 5.91
CA ALA A 27 25.85 7.69 5.22
C ALA A 27 26.58 8.65 6.18
N ASP A 28 26.45 8.46 7.49
CA ASP A 28 27.08 9.29 8.52
C ASP A 28 28.44 8.70 8.93
N ASP A 29 29.51 9.33 8.47
CA ASP A 29 30.91 8.94 8.77
C ASP A 29 31.24 8.94 10.29
N SER A 30 30.39 9.55 11.13
CA SER A 30 30.56 9.53 12.58
C SER A 30 29.97 8.29 13.26
N CYS A 31 29.19 7.48 12.54
CA CYS A 31 28.62 6.24 13.04
C CYS A 31 29.60 5.07 12.84
N SER A 32 29.74 4.20 13.85
CA SER A 32 30.59 3.01 13.72
C SER A 32 29.91 1.93 12.88
N ASP A 33 30.70 1.06 12.26
CA ASP A 33 30.21 -0.08 11.48
C ASP A 33 29.27 -0.98 12.30
N GLU A 34 29.53 -1.16 13.60
CA GLU A 34 28.63 -1.94 14.46
C GLU A 34 27.26 -1.29 14.59
N LYS A 35 27.23 0.04 14.76
CA LYS A 35 25.97 0.79 14.87
C LYS A 35 25.19 0.74 13.56
N VAL A 36 25.87 0.93 12.42
CA VAL A 36 25.26 0.81 11.08
C VAL A 36 24.63 -0.57 10.91
N ALA A 37 25.39 -1.63 11.22
CA ALA A 37 24.90 -2.99 11.10
C ALA A 37 23.72 -3.31 12.04
N GLU A 38 23.65 -2.68 13.21
CA GLU A 38 22.52 -2.82 14.13
C GLU A 38 21.25 -2.14 13.60
N TYR A 39 21.37 -0.94 13.02
CA TYR A 39 20.26 -0.25 12.36
C TYR A 39 19.75 -1.04 11.15
N GLU A 40 20.64 -1.53 10.29
CA GLU A 40 20.29 -2.31 9.11
C GLU A 40 19.46 -3.54 9.47
N ARG A 41 19.92 -4.34 10.44
CA ARG A 41 19.19 -5.53 10.91
C ARG A 41 17.83 -5.21 11.52
N SER A 42 17.67 -3.99 12.03
CA SER A 42 16.48 -3.57 12.76
C SER A 42 15.42 -2.91 11.88
N ALA A 43 15.82 -2.29 10.76
CA ALA A 43 14.94 -1.55 9.86
C ALA A 43 13.94 -2.43 9.09
N CYS A 44 14.25 -3.73 8.92
CA CYS A 44 13.44 -4.69 8.16
C CYS A 44 13.09 -5.93 9.02
N PRO A 45 12.25 -5.80 10.07
CA PRO A 45 12.07 -6.86 11.06
C PRO A 45 11.17 -8.01 10.60
N THR A 46 10.30 -7.78 9.60
CA THR A 46 9.30 -8.75 9.14
C THR A 46 9.17 -8.73 7.62
N CYS A 47 8.41 -9.67 7.06
CA CYS A 47 8.00 -9.59 5.66
C CYS A 47 7.06 -8.39 5.42
N GLY A 48 6.96 -7.95 4.16
CA GLY A 48 6.06 -6.87 3.72
C GLY A 48 6.76 -5.81 2.88
N SER A 49 6.00 -4.83 2.39
CA SER A 49 6.55 -3.60 1.80
C SER A 49 7.18 -2.72 2.88
N CYS A 50 7.88 -1.64 2.50
CA CYS A 50 8.45 -0.68 3.44
C CYS A 50 7.43 -0.26 4.52
N SER A 51 7.89 0.02 5.75
CA SER A 51 7.01 0.43 6.86
C SER A 51 6.51 1.88 6.73
N GLY A 52 7.22 2.75 6.01
CA GLY A 52 6.83 4.14 5.75
C GLY A 52 5.87 4.36 4.58
N MET A 53 5.32 5.57 4.44
CA MET A 53 4.41 5.96 3.35
C MET A 53 5.16 6.23 2.02
N PHE A 54 5.79 5.19 1.50
CA PHE A 54 6.39 5.17 0.16
C PHE A 54 5.42 4.61 -0.88
N THR A 55 5.88 4.50 -2.13
CA THR A 55 5.06 4.12 -3.28
C THR A 55 4.20 2.88 -3.04
N ALA A 56 4.74 1.81 -2.44
CA ALA A 56 3.98 0.59 -2.20
C ALA A 56 2.78 0.80 -1.26
N ASN A 57 2.97 1.49 -0.13
CA ASN A 57 1.91 1.71 0.84
C ASN A 57 0.91 2.76 0.35
N SER A 58 1.40 3.85 -0.26
CA SER A 58 0.51 4.83 -0.89
C SER A 58 -0.36 4.17 -1.95
N MET A 59 0.21 3.42 -2.89
CA MET A 59 -0.57 2.72 -3.92
C MET A 59 -1.57 1.73 -3.33
N ASN A 60 -1.23 1.00 -2.25
CA ASN A 60 -2.17 0.08 -1.60
C ASN A 60 -3.39 0.80 -0.98
N CYS A 61 -3.20 2.01 -0.46
CA CYS A 61 -4.29 2.88 0.01
C CYS A 61 -5.09 3.46 -1.16
N LEU A 62 -4.42 3.82 -2.26
CA LEU A 62 -5.08 4.35 -3.44
C LEU A 62 -5.93 3.31 -4.16
N THR A 63 -5.54 2.03 -4.18
CA THR A 63 -6.39 0.97 -4.74
C THR A 63 -7.67 0.78 -3.91
N GLU A 64 -7.64 1.05 -2.61
CA GLU A 64 -8.83 1.09 -1.75
C GLU A 64 -9.72 2.30 -2.09
N ALA A 65 -9.14 3.49 -2.27
CA ALA A 65 -9.88 4.69 -2.68
C ALA A 65 -10.48 4.59 -4.09
N LEU A 66 -9.80 3.89 -5.01
CA LEU A 66 -10.31 3.57 -6.34
C LEU A 66 -11.46 2.56 -6.30
N GLY A 67 -11.72 1.91 -5.16
CA GLY A 67 -12.72 0.85 -5.01
C GLY A 67 -12.27 -0.52 -5.55
N LEU A 68 -11.01 -0.65 -5.97
CA LEU A 68 -10.44 -1.89 -6.53
C LEU A 68 -9.80 -2.78 -5.46
N SER A 69 -9.91 -2.41 -4.19
CA SER A 69 -9.44 -3.20 -3.06
C SER A 69 -10.40 -3.09 -1.89
N LEU A 70 -10.46 -4.14 -1.08
CA LEU A 70 -11.30 -4.16 0.12
C LEU A 70 -10.84 -3.11 1.15
N PRO A 71 -11.78 -2.57 1.93
CA PRO A 71 -11.43 -1.69 3.04
C PRO A 71 -10.44 -2.33 4.01
N GLY A 72 -9.41 -1.58 4.42
CA GLY A 72 -8.31 -2.07 5.27
C GLY A 72 -7.17 -2.76 4.52
N ASN A 73 -7.26 -2.88 3.19
CA ASN A 73 -6.18 -3.42 2.35
C ASN A 73 -4.93 -2.54 2.40
N GLY A 74 -5.09 -1.21 2.44
CA GLY A 74 -3.98 -0.27 2.47
C GLY A 74 -3.20 -0.27 3.78
N SER A 75 -3.87 -0.52 4.90
CA SER A 75 -3.36 -0.23 6.25
C SER A 75 -3.01 -1.45 7.09
N THR A 76 -3.59 -2.62 6.81
CA THR A 76 -3.30 -3.84 7.59
C THR A 76 -1.84 -4.27 7.36
N LEU A 77 -1.11 -4.67 8.41
CA LEU A 77 0.28 -5.13 8.32
C LEU A 77 0.38 -6.53 7.70
N ALA A 78 1.50 -6.83 7.05
CA ALA A 78 1.73 -8.13 6.40
C ALA A 78 1.64 -9.31 7.38
N THR A 79 2.06 -9.10 8.62
CA THR A 79 2.07 -10.10 9.71
C THR A 79 0.76 -10.17 10.49
N HIS A 80 -0.18 -9.24 10.27
CA HIS A 80 -1.40 -9.15 11.07
C HIS A 80 -2.35 -10.32 10.78
N ALA A 81 -2.94 -10.93 11.81
CA ALA A 81 -3.84 -12.07 11.66
C ALA A 81 -5.04 -11.78 10.72
N ASP A 82 -5.58 -10.55 10.77
CA ASP A 82 -6.72 -10.14 9.92
C ASP A 82 -6.40 -10.12 8.41
N ARG A 83 -5.11 -10.16 8.02
CA ARG A 83 -4.67 -10.19 6.62
C ARG A 83 -5.17 -11.46 5.91
N GLU A 84 -5.24 -12.59 6.61
CA GLU A 84 -5.83 -13.82 6.09
C GLU A 84 -7.31 -13.62 5.70
N GLN A 85 -8.09 -12.96 6.57
CA GLN A 85 -9.50 -12.72 6.32
C GLN A 85 -9.72 -11.79 5.12
N LEU A 86 -8.85 -10.80 4.91
CA LEU A 86 -8.86 -9.97 3.71
C LEU A 86 -8.66 -10.80 2.44
N PHE A 87 -7.73 -11.76 2.43
CA PHE A 87 -7.51 -12.63 1.27
C PHE A 87 -8.68 -13.57 1.00
N LEU A 88 -9.21 -14.22 2.04
CA LEU A 88 -10.37 -15.10 1.91
C LEU A 88 -11.60 -14.33 1.41
N ARG A 89 -11.81 -13.10 1.92
CA ARG A 89 -12.90 -12.23 1.46
C ARG A 89 -12.70 -11.78 0.02
N ALA A 90 -11.48 -11.40 -0.37
CA ALA A 90 -11.17 -11.00 -1.74
C ALA A 90 -11.44 -12.13 -2.74
N GLY A 91 -11.04 -13.37 -2.40
CA GLY A 91 -11.30 -14.54 -3.24
C GLY A 91 -12.79 -14.81 -3.44
N ARG A 92 -13.58 -14.75 -2.36
CA ARG A 92 -15.05 -14.90 -2.44
C ARG A 92 -15.70 -13.79 -3.27
N LEU A 93 -15.30 -12.53 -3.02
CA LEU A 93 -15.82 -11.38 -3.74
C LEU A 93 -15.51 -11.46 -5.24
N ALA A 94 -14.30 -11.88 -5.62
CA ALA A 94 -13.97 -12.04 -7.04
C ALA A 94 -14.93 -13.00 -7.77
N VAL A 95 -15.25 -14.15 -7.14
CA VAL A 95 -16.23 -15.11 -7.69
C VAL A 95 -17.65 -14.51 -7.73
N GLU A 96 -18.04 -13.77 -6.70
CA GLU A 96 -19.33 -13.07 -6.65
C GLU A 96 -19.47 -12.04 -7.78
N LEU A 97 -18.45 -11.22 -8.02
CA LEU A 97 -18.46 -10.23 -9.11
C LEU A 97 -18.54 -10.91 -10.48
N CYS A 98 -17.87 -12.06 -10.67
CA CYS A 98 -18.01 -12.86 -11.89
C CYS A 98 -19.45 -13.37 -12.06
N GLN A 99 -20.08 -13.87 -11.00
CA GLN A 99 -21.47 -14.33 -11.05
C GLN A 99 -22.43 -13.20 -11.39
N ARG A 100 -22.25 -12.01 -10.79
CA ARG A 100 -23.06 -10.81 -11.09
C ARG A 100 -22.93 -10.40 -12.55
N TYR A 101 -21.71 -10.35 -13.08
CA TYR A 101 -21.50 -9.98 -14.47
C TYR A 101 -22.02 -11.04 -15.45
N TYR A 102 -21.51 -12.28 -15.37
CA TYR A 102 -21.81 -13.32 -16.36
C TYR A 102 -23.19 -13.98 -16.18
N GLY A 103 -23.70 -14.01 -14.95
CA GLY A 103 -24.96 -14.68 -14.62
C GLY A 103 -26.16 -13.74 -14.55
N GLU A 104 -25.96 -12.51 -14.06
CA GLU A 104 -27.04 -11.54 -13.83
C GLU A 104 -27.01 -10.37 -14.83
N GLY A 105 -25.94 -10.24 -15.63
CA GLY A 105 -25.77 -9.15 -16.59
C GLY A 105 -25.50 -7.79 -15.92
N ASP A 106 -24.93 -7.80 -14.72
CA ASP A 106 -24.63 -6.59 -13.97
C ASP A 106 -23.28 -6.00 -14.37
N ASP A 107 -23.28 -5.06 -15.32
CA ASP A 107 -22.07 -4.38 -15.76
C ASP A 107 -21.46 -3.48 -14.67
N SER A 108 -22.21 -3.11 -13.62
CA SER A 108 -21.72 -2.15 -12.60
C SER A 108 -20.49 -2.66 -11.84
N VAL A 109 -20.25 -3.97 -11.84
CA VAL A 109 -19.10 -4.62 -11.19
C VAL A 109 -17.82 -4.58 -12.01
N LEU A 110 -17.87 -4.11 -13.27
CA LEU A 110 -16.69 -4.04 -14.12
C LEU A 110 -15.68 -3.01 -13.58
N PRO A 111 -14.36 -3.26 -13.70
CA PRO A 111 -13.34 -2.35 -13.16
C PRO A 111 -13.47 -0.89 -13.61
N ARG A 112 -13.84 -0.63 -14.87
CA ARG A 112 -14.04 0.74 -15.40
C ARG A 112 -15.27 1.44 -14.82
N ASN A 113 -16.28 0.67 -14.36
CA ASN A 113 -17.46 1.22 -13.70
C ASN A 113 -17.18 1.53 -12.22
N ILE A 114 -16.28 0.76 -11.58
CA ILE A 114 -15.80 0.99 -10.21
C ILE A 114 -14.79 2.15 -10.18
N ALA A 115 -13.68 2.01 -10.89
CA ALA A 115 -12.60 3.01 -10.98
C ALA A 115 -12.92 4.06 -12.06
N ASN A 116 -14.05 4.74 -11.89
CA ASN A 116 -14.47 5.85 -12.75
C ASN A 116 -13.81 7.18 -12.34
N PHE A 117 -14.08 8.26 -13.08
CA PHE A 117 -13.51 9.59 -12.83
C PHE A 117 -13.60 10.04 -11.36
N LYS A 118 -14.74 9.84 -10.70
CA LYS A 118 -14.90 10.22 -9.28
C LYS A 118 -14.03 9.37 -8.34
N ALA A 119 -13.81 8.11 -8.67
CA ALA A 119 -12.92 7.26 -7.91
C ALA A 119 -11.46 7.74 -8.01
N PHE A 120 -11.04 8.20 -9.20
CA PHE A 120 -9.73 8.83 -9.39
C PHE A 120 -9.61 10.17 -8.65
N GLU A 121 -10.65 11.01 -8.64
CA GLU A 121 -10.68 12.23 -7.81
C GLU A 121 -10.54 11.90 -6.32
N ASN A 122 -11.24 10.88 -5.83
CA ASN A 122 -11.12 10.41 -4.44
C ASN A 122 -9.70 9.91 -4.15
N ALA A 123 -9.11 9.13 -5.06
CA ALA A 123 -7.75 8.63 -4.91
C ALA A 123 -6.75 9.79 -4.86
N MET A 124 -6.85 10.77 -5.75
CA MET A 124 -5.97 11.94 -5.75
C MET A 124 -6.14 12.80 -4.48
N THR A 125 -7.37 12.98 -4.01
CA THR A 125 -7.66 13.70 -2.75
C THR A 125 -7.03 12.98 -1.57
N LEU A 126 -7.17 11.65 -1.50
CA LEU A 126 -6.59 10.84 -0.46
C LEU A 126 -5.05 10.86 -0.50
N ASP A 127 -4.45 10.81 -1.69
CA ASP A 127 -3.01 10.87 -1.87
C ASP A 127 -2.40 12.15 -1.30
N LEU A 128 -3.04 13.29 -1.58
CA LEU A 128 -2.67 14.59 -1.02
C LEU A 128 -2.85 14.62 0.49
N ALA A 129 -3.96 14.06 1.00
CA ALA A 129 -4.25 14.06 2.43
C ALA A 129 -3.28 13.19 3.24
N MET A 130 -2.85 12.05 2.70
CA MET A 130 -1.89 11.16 3.39
C MET A 130 -0.43 11.61 3.25
N GLY A 131 -0.14 12.56 2.35
CA GLY A 131 1.24 12.88 1.98
C GLY A 131 1.93 11.73 1.25
N GLY A 132 1.25 11.16 0.25
CA GLY A 132 1.74 9.99 -0.49
C GLY A 132 3.01 10.25 -1.30
N SER A 133 3.63 9.15 -1.77
CA SER A 133 4.81 9.20 -2.63
C SER A 133 4.52 9.95 -3.93
N THR A 134 5.39 10.84 -4.40
CA THR A 134 5.19 11.56 -5.68
C THR A 134 5.04 10.63 -6.89
N HIS A 135 5.50 9.38 -6.81
CA HIS A 135 5.33 8.38 -7.86
C HIS A 135 3.87 7.92 -8.03
N THR A 136 3.01 8.09 -7.03
CA THR A 136 1.58 7.77 -7.14
C THR A 136 0.91 8.57 -8.25
N ILE A 137 1.34 9.82 -8.49
CA ILE A 137 0.82 10.68 -9.55
C ILE A 137 1.03 10.00 -10.92
N LEU A 138 2.24 9.49 -11.17
CA LEU A 138 2.56 8.79 -12.41
C LEU A 138 1.71 7.52 -12.56
N HIS A 139 1.55 6.75 -11.49
CA HIS A 139 0.75 5.53 -11.51
C HIS A 139 -0.75 5.79 -11.67
N LEU A 140 -1.30 6.81 -11.01
CA LEU A 140 -2.70 7.20 -11.16
C LEU A 140 -2.99 7.69 -12.57
N LEU A 141 -2.13 8.53 -13.14
CA LEU A 141 -2.29 9.00 -14.53
C LEU A 141 -2.21 7.85 -15.54
N ALA A 142 -1.25 6.93 -15.36
CA ALA A 142 -1.15 5.74 -16.21
C ALA A 142 -2.40 4.85 -16.09
N ALA A 143 -2.89 4.61 -14.86
CA ALA A 143 -4.09 3.82 -14.63
C ALA A 143 -5.36 4.49 -15.21
N ALA A 144 -5.47 5.82 -15.10
CA ALA A 144 -6.58 6.58 -15.68
C ALA A 144 -6.57 6.48 -17.20
N GLN A 145 -5.40 6.59 -17.82
CA GLN A 145 -5.23 6.43 -19.26
C GLN A 145 -5.66 5.04 -19.76
N GLU A 146 -5.22 3.96 -19.08
CA GLU A 146 -5.63 2.58 -19.42
C GLU A 146 -7.12 2.32 -19.17
N ALA A 147 -7.70 3.02 -18.19
CA ALA A 147 -9.13 2.97 -17.89
C ALA A 147 -9.97 3.84 -18.83
N GLU A 148 -9.36 4.60 -19.74
CA GLU A 148 -10.00 5.58 -20.63
C GLU A 148 -10.81 6.64 -19.85
N VAL A 149 -10.30 7.02 -18.67
CA VAL A 149 -10.87 8.07 -17.83
C VAL A 149 -10.34 9.43 -18.30
N PRO A 150 -11.21 10.43 -18.54
CA PRO A 150 -10.82 11.74 -19.07
C PRO A 150 -10.03 12.60 -18.10
#